data_AF-A0A7S4ZV12-F1
#
_entry.id   AF-A0A7S4ZV12-F1
#
_cell.length_a   1.000
_cell.length_b   1.000
_cell.length_c   1.000
_cell.angle_alpha   90.00
_cell.angle_beta   90.00
_cell.angle_gamma   90.00
#
_symmetry.space_group_name_H-M   'P 1'
#
loop_
_entity.id
_entity.type
_entity.pdbx_description
1 polymer ?
#
loop_
_entity_poly.entity_id
_entity_poly.type
_entity_poly.pdbx_seq_one_letter_code
_entity_poly.pdbx_strand_id
1 'polypeptide(L)'
;MVEDLLAARGIVVSHETVRRWAERFGRDFAGKIRRRAPQFGEKWYIDEAAITINGRKHWLWRAVDRDGFVLDALVQSCRDKLAAERLLRKLIRKQARTPRVLITDKLRSYGAARRGLGLKMEHRQHKGLNNRAENSHQPTRRRERIMKRFKSAYHVQRFVSIHDPIANLFHFPRHYLTSADYLTLRSEAMVVWSEVTGIRVVA
;
A
#
# COMPACT_ATOMS: atom_id res chain seq x y z
N MET A 1 -16.47 10.80 -11.72
CA MET A 1 -15.86 9.47 -11.55
C MET A 1 -14.95 9.19 -12.75
N VAL A 2 -14.22 8.07 -12.84
CA VAL A 2 -13.22 7.87 -13.93
C VAL A 2 -13.92 7.79 -15.30
N GLU A 3 -15.08 7.13 -15.35
CA GLU A 3 -15.97 7.08 -16.50
C GLU A 3 -16.37 8.48 -17.00
N ASP A 4 -16.71 9.42 -16.11
CA ASP A 4 -17.09 10.78 -16.51
C ASP A 4 -15.89 11.55 -17.09
N LEU A 5 -14.70 11.35 -16.52
CA LEU A 5 -13.44 11.95 -17.00
C LEU A 5 -13.00 11.36 -18.36
N LEU A 6 -13.41 10.13 -18.66
CA LEU A 6 -13.19 9.47 -19.95
C LEU A 6 -14.26 9.88 -20.97
N ALA A 7 -15.51 9.99 -20.55
CA ALA A 7 -16.63 10.45 -21.38
C ALA A 7 -16.39 11.89 -21.87
N ALA A 8 -15.85 12.76 -21.02
CA ALA A 8 -15.42 14.11 -21.42
C ALA A 8 -14.32 14.13 -22.50
N ARG A 9 -13.64 13.00 -22.73
CA ARG A 9 -12.65 12.79 -23.79
C ARG A 9 -13.19 11.93 -24.95
N GLY A 10 -14.50 11.72 -25.03
CA GLY A 10 -15.15 10.91 -26.06
C GLY A 10 -15.05 9.39 -25.85
N ILE A 11 -14.53 8.94 -24.70
CA ILE A 11 -14.38 7.51 -24.38
C ILE A 11 -15.56 7.08 -23.50
N VAL A 12 -16.59 6.52 -24.11
CA VAL A 12 -17.79 6.04 -23.41
C VAL A 12 -17.52 4.64 -22.84
N VAL A 13 -17.45 4.54 -21.51
CA VAL A 13 -17.24 3.28 -20.81
C VAL A 13 -18.13 3.19 -19.58
N SER A 14 -18.54 1.97 -19.24
CA SER A 14 -19.23 1.72 -17.98
C SER A 14 -18.24 1.61 -16.82
N HIS A 15 -18.72 1.81 -15.60
CA HIS A 15 -17.97 1.49 -14.38
C HIS A 15 -17.43 0.05 -14.37
N GLU A 16 -18.22 -0.91 -14.88
CA GLU A 16 -17.83 -2.32 -14.96
C GLU A 16 -16.67 -2.56 -15.93
N THR A 17 -16.61 -1.79 -17.02
CA THR A 17 -15.47 -1.80 -17.95
C THR A 17 -14.19 -1.36 -17.24
N VAL A 18 -14.24 -0.25 -16.51
CA VAL A 18 -13.10 0.26 -15.73
C VAL A 18 -12.67 -0.77 -14.67
N ARG A 19 -13.63 -1.40 -13.97
CA ARG A 19 -13.36 -2.47 -13.00
C ARG A 19 -12.61 -3.64 -13.64
N ARG A 20 -13.10 -4.14 -14.79
CA ARG A 20 -12.49 -5.26 -15.51
C ARG A 20 -11.07 -4.94 -16.00
N TRP A 21 -10.82 -3.71 -16.45
CA TRP A 21 -9.47 -3.27 -16.81
C TRP A 21 -8.53 -3.27 -15.60
N ALA A 22 -8.97 -2.74 -14.47
CA ALA A 22 -8.18 -2.77 -13.23
C ALA A 22 -7.87 -4.20 -12.79
N GLU A 23 -8.82 -5.14 -12.97
CA GLU A 23 -8.61 -6.56 -12.67
C GLU A 23 -7.63 -7.24 -13.65
N ARG A 24 -7.77 -6.96 -14.95
CA ARG A 24 -6.97 -7.56 -16.01
C ARG A 24 -5.52 -7.08 -15.97
N PHE A 25 -5.31 -5.77 -15.88
CA PHE A 25 -3.99 -5.16 -16.04
C PHE A 25 -3.31 -4.79 -14.72
N GLY A 26 -4.10 -4.46 -13.69
CA GLY A 26 -3.57 -3.89 -12.46
C GLY A 26 -2.56 -4.79 -11.74
N ARG A 27 -2.73 -6.12 -11.81
CA ARG A 27 -1.77 -7.06 -11.20
C ARG A 27 -0.42 -7.07 -11.90
N ASP A 28 -0.43 -7.05 -13.24
CA ASP A 28 0.79 -7.02 -14.04
C ASP A 28 1.54 -5.71 -13.80
N PHE A 29 0.83 -4.58 -13.89
CA PHE A 29 1.41 -3.25 -13.66
C PHE A 29 2.00 -3.14 -12.25
N ALA A 30 1.25 -3.53 -11.23
CA ALA A 30 1.74 -3.56 -9.85
C ALA A 30 2.95 -4.50 -9.68
N GLY A 31 3.00 -5.61 -10.43
CA GLY A 31 4.13 -6.54 -10.46
C GLY A 31 5.39 -5.89 -11.04
N LYS A 32 5.26 -5.23 -12.20
CA LYS A 32 6.36 -4.51 -12.86
C LYS A 32 6.88 -3.36 -11.99
N ILE A 33 5.99 -2.56 -11.41
CA ILE A 33 6.37 -1.46 -10.50
C ILE A 33 7.13 -2.00 -9.29
N ARG A 34 6.65 -3.08 -8.66
CA ARG A 34 7.34 -3.68 -7.52
C ARG A 34 8.75 -4.17 -7.85
N ARG A 35 8.98 -4.71 -9.05
CA ARG A 35 10.31 -5.16 -9.49
C ARG A 35 11.28 -4.00 -9.70
N ARG A 36 10.78 -2.83 -10.06
CA ARG A 36 11.55 -1.60 -10.28
C ARG A 36 11.68 -0.74 -9.03
N ALA A 37 10.89 -1.03 -8.00
CA ALA A 37 10.87 -0.23 -6.79
C ALA A 37 12.24 -0.27 -6.12
N PRO A 38 12.75 0.88 -5.64
CA PRO A 38 14.00 0.91 -4.90
C PRO A 38 13.89 0.09 -3.63
N GLN A 39 15.05 -0.25 -3.06
CA GLN A 39 15.07 -0.82 -1.72
C GLN A 39 14.56 0.24 -0.73
N PHE A 40 13.48 -0.09 -0.02
CA PHE A 40 12.83 0.85 0.89
C PHE A 40 13.70 1.17 2.13
N GLY A 41 13.23 2.00 3.07
CA GLY A 41 13.98 2.34 4.28
C GLY A 41 14.16 1.19 5.29
N GLU A 42 15.22 1.25 6.10
CA GLU A 42 15.53 0.27 7.17
C GLU A 42 14.61 0.34 8.39
N LYS A 43 13.83 1.42 8.52
CA LYS A 43 12.87 1.64 9.61
C LYS A 43 11.47 1.32 9.08
N TRP A 44 10.81 0.37 9.72
CA TRP A 44 9.45 -0.06 9.33
C TRP A 44 8.45 0.37 10.39
N TYR A 45 7.32 0.88 9.93
CA TYR A 45 6.17 1.27 10.74
C TYR A 45 5.03 0.34 10.39
N ILE A 46 4.43 -0.31 11.39
CA ILE A 46 3.33 -1.25 11.17
C ILE A 46 2.14 -0.85 12.02
N ASP A 47 0.98 -0.81 11.37
CA ASP A 47 -0.29 -0.52 12.00
C ASP A 47 -1.41 -1.38 11.41
N GLU A 48 -2.52 -1.43 12.14
CA GLU A 48 -3.70 -2.17 11.75
C GLU A 48 -4.96 -1.30 11.81
N ALA A 49 -5.72 -1.32 10.72
CA ALA A 49 -6.99 -0.62 10.61
C ALA A 49 -8.15 -1.63 10.55
N ALA A 50 -9.17 -1.40 11.37
CA ALA A 50 -10.44 -2.13 11.26
C ALA A 50 -11.18 -1.74 9.97
N ILE A 51 -11.67 -2.75 9.26
CA ILE A 51 -12.52 -2.65 8.06
C ILE A 51 -13.76 -3.53 8.29
N THR A 52 -14.94 -3.04 7.95
CA THR A 52 -16.18 -3.83 8.06
C THR A 52 -16.59 -4.37 6.70
N ILE A 53 -16.71 -5.70 6.60
CA ILE A 53 -17.07 -6.41 5.37
C ILE A 53 -18.30 -7.27 5.68
N ASN A 54 -19.43 -6.98 5.01
CA ASN A 54 -20.71 -7.68 5.22
C ASN A 54 -21.08 -7.86 6.71
N GLY A 55 -20.94 -6.78 7.50
CA GLY A 55 -21.24 -6.79 8.94
C GLY A 55 -20.16 -7.41 9.84
N ARG A 56 -19.12 -8.05 9.28
CA ARG A 56 -18.03 -8.67 10.04
C ARG A 56 -16.81 -7.75 10.08
N LYS A 57 -16.13 -7.70 11.22
CA LYS A 57 -14.87 -6.96 11.38
C LYS A 57 -13.71 -7.76 10.79
N HIS A 58 -12.90 -7.08 9.98
CA HIS A 58 -11.63 -7.54 9.45
C HIS A 58 -10.54 -6.50 9.78
N TRP A 59 -9.29 -6.92 9.67
CA TRP A 59 -8.13 -6.09 9.99
C TRP A 59 -7.23 -5.98 8.76
N LEU A 60 -7.01 -4.75 8.31
CA LEU A 60 -6.00 -4.42 7.32
C LEU A 60 -4.72 -4.05 8.05
N TRP A 61 -3.78 -4.96 8.05
CA TRP A 61 -2.43 -4.74 8.53
C TRP A 61 -1.61 -4.11 7.42
N ARG A 62 -0.90 -3.03 7.71
CA ARG A 62 -0.12 -2.28 6.74
C ARG A 62 1.26 -1.96 7.30
N ALA A 63 2.26 -2.08 6.45
CA ALA A 63 3.63 -1.70 6.77
C ALA A 63 4.12 -0.63 5.80
N VAL A 64 4.75 0.41 6.34
CA VAL A 64 5.37 1.49 5.58
C VAL A 64 6.79 1.75 6.07
N ASP A 65 7.59 2.41 5.24
CA ASP A 65 8.92 2.86 5.65
C ASP A 65 8.93 4.30 6.21
N ARG A 66 10.13 4.79 6.55
CA ARG A 66 10.36 6.17 7.00
C ARG A 66 9.85 7.22 6.03
N ASP A 67 9.89 6.99 4.73
CA ASP A 67 9.55 7.97 3.69
C ASP A 67 8.05 7.87 3.30
N GLY A 68 7.34 6.89 3.90
CA GLY A 68 5.91 6.70 3.79
C GLY A 68 5.51 5.76 2.65
N PHE A 69 6.49 5.10 2.02
CA PHE A 69 6.21 4.10 1.00
C PHE A 69 5.62 2.85 1.63
N VAL A 70 4.59 2.31 1.00
CA VAL A 70 3.93 1.09 1.47
C VAL A 70 4.76 -0.12 1.09
N LEU A 71 5.27 -0.83 2.09
CA LEU A 71 6.06 -2.06 1.91
C LEU A 71 5.16 -3.23 1.55
N ASP A 72 4.09 -3.41 2.32
CA ASP A 72 3.07 -4.43 2.07
C ASP A 72 1.81 -4.19 2.90
N ALA A 73 0.73 -4.86 2.50
CA ALA A 73 -0.54 -4.89 3.20
C ALA A 73 -1.12 -6.31 3.24
N LEU A 74 -1.78 -6.64 4.35
CA LEU A 74 -2.40 -7.94 4.60
C LEU A 74 -3.76 -7.77 5.27
N VAL A 75 -4.79 -8.36 4.68
CA VAL A 75 -6.13 -8.42 5.25
C VAL A 75 -6.28 -9.74 6.00
N GLN A 76 -6.67 -9.70 7.27
CA GLN A 76 -6.96 -10.87 8.11
C GLN A 76 -8.31 -10.70 8.80
N SER A 77 -8.94 -11.82 9.19
CA SER A 77 -10.16 -11.80 10.02
C SER A 77 -9.86 -11.44 11.47
N CYS A 78 -8.67 -11.76 11.96
CA CYS A 78 -8.29 -11.63 13.37
C CYS A 78 -7.19 -10.58 13.59
N ARG A 79 -7.18 -9.98 14.79
CA ARG A 79 -6.12 -9.09 15.29
C ARG A 79 -5.29 -9.82 16.33
N ASP A 80 -4.48 -10.78 15.88
CA ASP A 80 -3.74 -11.69 16.75
C ASP A 80 -2.25 -11.79 16.39
N LYS A 81 -1.54 -12.61 17.16
CA LYS A 81 -0.11 -12.92 16.96
C LYS A 81 0.13 -13.56 15.59
N LEU A 82 -0.73 -14.48 15.14
CA LEU A 82 -0.53 -15.23 13.90
C LEU A 82 -0.62 -14.31 12.68
N ALA A 83 -1.57 -13.38 12.68
CA ALA A 83 -1.71 -12.35 11.67
C ALA A 83 -0.47 -11.44 11.61
N ALA A 84 0.03 -10.99 12.78
CA ALA A 84 1.25 -10.20 12.87
C ALA A 84 2.50 -10.96 12.37
N GLU A 85 2.67 -12.23 12.74
CA GLU A 85 3.76 -13.07 12.24
C GLU A 85 3.68 -13.26 10.73
N ARG A 86 2.48 -13.51 10.20
CA ARG A 86 2.26 -13.70 8.77
C ARG A 86 2.67 -12.45 7.99
N LEU A 87 2.31 -11.26 8.47
CA LEU A 87 2.74 -10.01 7.86
C LEU A 87 4.27 -9.86 7.92
N LEU A 88 4.89 -10.06 9.09
CA LEU A 88 6.35 -9.91 9.25
C LEU A 88 7.13 -10.89 8.36
N ARG A 89 6.73 -12.17 8.30
CA ARG A 89 7.34 -13.15 7.39
C ARG A 89 7.21 -12.72 5.93
N LYS A 90 6.02 -12.24 5.54
CA LYS A 90 5.75 -11.75 4.18
C LYS A 90 6.65 -10.56 3.83
N LEU A 91 6.80 -9.60 4.75
CA LEU A 91 7.64 -8.43 4.58
C LEU A 91 9.12 -8.79 4.45
N ILE A 92 9.65 -9.60 5.36
CA ILE A 92 11.06 -10.01 5.35
C ILE A 92 11.38 -10.76 4.06
N ARG A 93 10.51 -11.68 3.63
CA ARG A 93 10.68 -12.41 2.37
C ARG A 93 10.67 -11.48 1.16
N LYS A 94 9.79 -10.48 1.14
CA LYS A 94 9.69 -9.53 0.02
C LYS A 94 10.84 -8.55 -0.05
N GLN A 95 11.29 -8.06 1.10
CA GLN A 95 12.38 -7.09 1.19
C GLN A 95 13.76 -7.73 1.22
N ALA A 96 13.81 -9.07 1.30
CA ALA A 96 15.02 -9.88 1.45
C ALA A 96 15.93 -9.43 2.61
N ARG A 97 15.34 -8.81 3.65
CA ARG A 97 16.06 -8.28 4.82
C ARG A 97 15.15 -8.09 6.03
N THR A 98 15.77 -7.98 7.19
CA THR A 98 15.11 -7.53 8.42
C THR A 98 15.28 -6.03 8.60
N PRO A 99 14.29 -5.29 9.11
CA PRO A 99 14.47 -3.88 9.43
C PRO A 99 15.42 -3.73 10.61
N ARG A 100 16.10 -2.58 10.67
CA ARG A 100 16.89 -2.20 11.85
C ARG A 100 15.97 -1.84 13.02
N VAL A 101 14.89 -1.10 12.73
CA VAL A 101 13.92 -0.64 13.72
C VAL A 101 12.51 -0.95 13.25
N LEU A 102 11.73 -1.59 14.11
CA LEU A 102 10.29 -1.77 13.97
C LEU A 102 9.56 -0.82 14.92
N ILE A 103 8.64 -0.03 14.39
CA ILE A 103 7.77 0.88 15.13
C ILE A 103 6.34 0.40 14.99
N THR A 104 5.65 0.23 16.12
CA THR A 104 4.24 -0.19 16.15
C THR A 104 3.49 0.57 17.22
N ASP A 105 2.16 0.46 17.21
CA ASP A 105 1.36 0.77 18.40
C ASP A 105 1.60 -0.27 19.53
N LYS A 106 0.95 -0.09 20.67
CA LYS A 106 1.08 -0.89 21.89
C LYS A 106 0.39 -2.26 21.83
N LEU A 107 -0.03 -2.74 20.66
CA LEU A 107 -0.62 -4.06 20.51
C LEU A 107 0.39 -5.15 20.88
N ARG A 108 0.05 -5.98 21.88
CA ARG A 108 0.93 -7.05 22.41
C ARG A 108 1.30 -8.11 21.35
N SER A 109 0.45 -8.30 20.35
CA SER A 109 0.66 -9.24 19.24
C SER A 109 1.97 -9.01 18.49
N TYR A 110 2.40 -7.75 18.33
CA TYR A 110 3.67 -7.43 17.66
C TYR A 110 4.88 -7.93 18.43
N GLY A 111 4.93 -7.66 19.74
CA GLY A 111 6.02 -8.14 20.58
C GLY A 111 6.06 -9.67 20.65
N ALA A 112 4.90 -10.32 20.70
CA ALA A 112 4.79 -11.77 20.67
C ALA A 112 5.23 -12.37 19.32
N ALA A 113 4.86 -11.75 18.20
CA ALA A 113 5.28 -12.15 16.87
C ALA A 113 6.79 -11.97 16.65
N ARG A 114 7.35 -10.84 17.11
CA ARG A 114 8.79 -10.58 17.06
C ARG A 114 9.59 -11.68 17.77
N ARG A 115 9.18 -12.04 18.99
CA ARG A 115 9.80 -13.15 19.76
C ARG A 115 9.60 -14.50 19.08
N GLY A 116 8.39 -14.80 18.62
CA GLY A 116 8.07 -16.05 17.93
C GLY A 116 8.89 -16.28 16.66
N LEU A 117 9.26 -15.20 15.96
CA LEU A 117 10.10 -15.24 14.76
C LEU A 117 11.61 -15.12 15.05
N GLY A 118 12.03 -15.00 16.31
CA GLY A 118 13.45 -14.84 16.67
C GLY A 118 14.08 -13.53 16.16
N LEU A 119 13.28 -12.50 15.88
CA LEU A 119 13.78 -11.25 15.29
C LEU A 119 14.44 -10.37 16.36
N LYS A 120 15.75 -10.13 16.20
CA LYS A 120 16.56 -9.33 17.14
C LYS A 120 16.53 -7.82 16.88
N MET A 121 15.71 -7.36 15.94
CA MET A 121 15.59 -5.93 15.60
C MET A 121 15.05 -5.10 16.77
N GLU A 122 15.42 -3.82 16.79
CA GLU A 122 14.91 -2.87 17.77
C GLU A 122 13.39 -2.70 17.58
N HIS A 123 12.61 -2.82 18.66
CA HIS A 123 11.16 -2.67 18.62
C HIS A 123 10.73 -1.53 19.54
N ARG A 124 10.19 -0.47 18.95
CA ARG A 124 9.67 0.70 19.67
C ARG A 124 8.15 0.70 19.62
N GLN A 125 7.52 0.79 20.78
CA GLN A 125 6.07 0.94 20.90
C GLN A 125 5.75 2.39 21.27
N HIS A 126 5.35 3.20 20.29
CA HIS A 126 5.11 4.61 20.53
C HIS A 126 4.01 5.16 19.62
N LYS A 127 2.92 5.63 20.23
CA LYS A 127 1.73 6.12 19.51
C LYS A 127 2.08 7.21 18.50
N GLY A 128 2.77 8.27 18.92
CA GLY A 128 3.12 9.38 18.04
C GLY A 128 4.12 9.04 16.92
N LEU A 129 4.96 8.01 17.09
CA LEU A 129 5.88 7.60 16.03
C LEU A 129 5.16 6.75 14.98
N ASN A 130 4.02 6.15 15.32
CA ASN A 130 3.24 5.31 14.42
C ASN A 130 2.32 6.10 13.47
N ASN A 131 2.23 7.43 13.62
CA ASN A 131 1.41 8.30 12.78
C ASN A 131 1.66 8.08 11.27
N ARG A 132 2.88 7.68 10.88
CA ARG A 132 3.22 7.36 9.48
C ARG A 132 2.43 6.17 8.96
N ALA A 133 2.34 5.08 9.72
CA ALA A 133 1.56 3.92 9.36
C ALA A 133 0.06 4.22 9.46
N GLU A 134 -0.38 4.97 10.48
CA GLU A 134 -1.79 5.37 10.60
C GLU A 134 -2.26 6.18 9.37
N ASN A 135 -1.48 7.19 8.98
CA ASN A 135 -1.77 8.03 7.81
C ASN A 135 -1.79 7.23 6.50
N SER A 136 -1.01 6.15 6.41
CA SER A 136 -0.99 5.28 5.24
C SER A 136 -2.31 4.55 4.99
N HIS A 137 -3.21 4.48 5.98
CA HIS A 137 -4.55 3.94 5.81
C HIS A 137 -5.52 4.93 5.14
N GLN A 138 -5.25 6.24 5.18
CA GLN A 138 -6.19 7.28 4.70
C GLN A 138 -6.58 7.13 3.22
N PRO A 139 -5.64 6.87 2.27
CA PRO A 139 -6.00 6.66 0.87
C PRO A 139 -6.93 5.46 0.68
N THR A 140 -6.68 4.37 1.41
CA THR A 140 -7.54 3.17 1.36
C THR A 140 -8.92 3.45 1.95
N ARG A 141 -9.01 4.17 3.07
CA ARG A 141 -10.30 4.56 3.67
C ARG A 141 -11.10 5.50 2.77
N ARG A 142 -10.45 6.44 2.08
CA ARG A 142 -11.12 7.31 1.11
C ARG A 142 -11.75 6.49 -0.02
N ARG A 143 -11.02 5.50 -0.55
CA ARG A 143 -11.50 4.59 -1.59
C ARG A 143 -12.62 3.68 -1.09
N GLU A 144 -12.49 3.13 0.12
CA GLU A 144 -13.54 2.33 0.77
C GLU A 144 -14.87 3.10 0.85
N ARG A 145 -14.84 4.38 1.27
CA ARG A 145 -16.03 5.23 1.36
C ARG A 145 -16.67 5.47 -0.01
N ILE A 146 -15.87 5.81 -1.02
CA ILE A 146 -16.35 6.03 -2.40
C ILE A 146 -16.98 4.75 -2.97
N MET A 147 -16.36 3.59 -2.72
CA MET A 147 -16.83 2.30 -3.20
C MET A 147 -18.00 1.70 -2.41
N LYS A 148 -18.56 2.44 -1.44
CA LYS A 148 -19.62 1.95 -0.53
C LYS A 148 -19.24 0.63 0.17
N ARG A 149 -18.01 0.61 0.71
CA ARG A 149 -17.36 -0.51 1.41
C ARG A 149 -17.03 -1.71 0.51
N PHE A 150 -16.01 -2.45 0.93
CA PHE A 150 -15.63 -3.69 0.26
C PHE A 150 -16.60 -4.82 0.55
N LYS A 151 -16.79 -5.71 -0.44
CA LYS A 151 -17.74 -6.83 -0.37
C LYS A 151 -17.13 -8.15 0.11
N SER A 152 -15.80 -8.28 0.10
CA SER A 152 -15.09 -9.47 0.59
C SER A 152 -13.64 -9.15 0.98
N ALA A 153 -13.06 -9.93 1.90
CA ALA A 153 -11.66 -9.78 2.29
C ALA A 153 -10.70 -9.99 1.11
N TYR A 154 -11.05 -10.90 0.21
CA TYR A 154 -10.32 -11.13 -1.03
C TYR A 154 -10.32 -9.89 -1.94
N HIS A 155 -11.45 -9.20 -2.06
CA HIS A 155 -11.54 -7.95 -2.82
C HIS A 155 -10.65 -6.87 -2.19
N VAL A 156 -10.69 -6.68 -0.87
CA VAL A 156 -9.78 -5.72 -0.19
C VAL A 156 -8.32 -6.07 -0.46
N GLN A 157 -7.94 -7.34 -0.28
CA GLN A 157 -6.56 -7.78 -0.46
C GLN A 157 -6.10 -7.55 -1.91
N ARG A 158 -6.95 -7.86 -2.89
CA ARG A 158 -6.68 -7.62 -4.31
C ARG A 158 -6.52 -6.12 -4.58
N PHE A 159 -7.41 -5.30 -4.04
CA PHE A 159 -7.36 -3.84 -4.18
C PHE A 159 -6.04 -3.28 -3.66
N VAL A 160 -5.67 -3.54 -2.40
CA VAL A 160 -4.42 -3.00 -1.82
C VAL A 160 -3.18 -3.53 -2.54
N SER A 161 -3.20 -4.79 -3.02
CA SER A 161 -2.06 -5.38 -3.75
C SER A 161 -1.81 -4.76 -5.13
N ILE A 162 -2.80 -4.04 -5.68
CA ILE A 162 -2.69 -3.31 -6.96
C ILE A 162 -2.49 -1.82 -6.68
N HIS A 163 -3.31 -1.25 -5.80
CA HIS A 163 -3.35 0.17 -5.52
C HIS A 163 -2.07 0.65 -4.83
N ASP A 164 -1.51 -0.11 -3.88
CA ASP A 164 -0.36 0.36 -3.10
C ASP A 164 0.91 0.56 -3.94
N PRO A 165 1.32 -0.39 -4.82
CA PRO A 165 2.48 -0.16 -5.69
C PRO A 165 2.30 1.00 -6.66
N ILE A 166 1.10 1.14 -7.23
CA ILE A 166 0.79 2.26 -8.14
C ILE A 166 0.83 3.58 -7.37
N ALA A 167 0.27 3.62 -6.16
CA ALA A 167 0.32 4.80 -5.31
C ALA A 167 1.75 5.15 -4.91
N ASN A 168 2.59 4.17 -4.58
CA ASN A 168 4.00 4.37 -4.27
C ASN A 168 4.76 5.03 -5.42
N LEU A 169 4.48 4.66 -6.68
CA LEU A 169 5.15 5.26 -7.85
C LEU A 169 4.93 6.79 -7.92
N PHE A 170 3.78 7.27 -7.46
CA PHE A 170 3.42 8.69 -7.46
C PHE A 170 3.45 9.32 -6.06
N HIS A 171 4.08 8.65 -5.09
CA HIS A 171 4.22 9.15 -3.73
C HIS A 171 5.48 10.01 -3.62
N PHE A 172 5.29 11.32 -3.53
CA PHE A 172 6.36 12.30 -3.36
C PHE A 172 6.17 13.08 -2.06
N PRO A 173 7.11 13.04 -1.10
CA PRO A 173 7.04 13.82 0.13
C PRO A 173 7.07 15.34 -0.13
N ARG A 174 5.89 15.96 -0.32
CA ARG A 174 5.74 17.37 -0.75
C ARG A 174 6.37 18.41 0.17
N HIS A 175 6.61 18.08 1.44
CA HIS A 175 7.10 19.02 2.46
C HIS A 175 8.61 19.27 2.37
N TYR A 176 9.32 18.58 1.47
CA TYR A 176 10.76 18.75 1.25
C TYR A 176 11.12 19.09 -0.20
N LEU A 177 10.13 19.32 -1.08
CA LEU A 177 10.36 19.45 -2.51
C LEU A 177 9.97 20.84 -2.99
N THR A 178 10.82 21.44 -3.83
CA THR A 178 10.42 22.60 -4.60
C THR A 178 9.40 22.20 -5.67
N SER A 179 8.71 23.19 -6.25
CA SER A 179 7.82 22.94 -7.39
C SER A 179 8.56 22.31 -8.58
N ALA A 180 9.82 22.69 -8.81
CA ALA A 180 10.64 22.14 -9.89
C ALA A 180 10.95 20.66 -9.63
N ASP A 181 11.42 20.32 -8.42
CA ASP A 181 11.72 18.92 -8.05
C ASP A 181 10.48 18.03 -8.16
N TYR A 182 9.33 18.53 -7.72
CA TYR A 182 8.07 17.81 -7.82
C TYR A 182 7.68 17.52 -9.29
N LEU A 183 7.87 18.49 -10.18
CA LEU A 183 7.58 18.30 -11.60
C LEU A 183 8.55 17.28 -12.22
N THR A 184 9.84 17.35 -11.89
CA THR A 184 10.84 16.37 -12.35
C THR A 184 10.49 14.96 -11.91
N LEU A 185 10.27 14.74 -10.61
CA LEU A 185 9.90 13.42 -10.06
C LEU A 185 8.59 12.89 -10.66
N ARG A 186 7.62 13.79 -10.91
CA ARG A 186 6.36 13.40 -11.56
C ARG A 186 6.58 12.99 -13.01
N SER A 187 7.45 13.67 -13.75
CA SER A 187 7.82 13.30 -15.12
C SER A 187 8.53 11.96 -15.16
N GLU A 188 9.50 11.72 -14.27
CA GLU A 188 10.18 10.43 -14.14
C GLU A 188 9.20 9.28 -13.83
N ALA A 189 8.28 9.49 -12.88
CA ALA A 189 7.25 8.51 -12.57
C ALA A 189 6.31 8.24 -13.76
N MET A 190 6.02 9.25 -14.60
CA MET A 190 5.24 9.08 -15.82
C MET A 190 5.99 8.29 -16.90
N VAL A 191 7.32 8.45 -17.01
CA VAL A 191 8.14 7.61 -17.89
C VAL A 191 8.05 6.15 -17.44
N VAL A 192 8.28 5.88 -16.15
CA VAL A 192 8.16 4.53 -15.58
C VAL A 192 6.76 3.96 -15.79
N TRP A 193 5.71 4.77 -15.59
CA TRP A 193 4.33 4.36 -15.82
C TRP A 193 4.07 3.99 -17.29
N SER A 194 4.59 4.76 -18.23
CA SER A 194 4.44 4.52 -19.66
C SER A 194 5.12 3.23 -20.10
N GLU A 195 6.33 2.96 -19.60
CA GLU A 195 7.02 1.70 -19.82
C GLU A 195 6.27 0.50 -19.23
N VAL A 196 5.73 0.65 -18.00
CA VAL A 196 4.97 -0.42 -17.33
C VAL A 196 3.70 -0.77 -18.10
N THR A 197 3.01 0.25 -18.61
CA THR A 197 1.75 0.13 -19.33
C THR A 197 1.93 -0.20 -20.81
N GLY A 198 3.13 -0.07 -21.35
CA GLY A 198 3.43 -0.28 -22.77
C GLY A 198 2.88 0.83 -23.67
N ILE A 199 2.52 1.98 -23.11
CA ILE A 199 2.08 3.15 -23.86
C ILE A 199 3.34 3.88 -24.34
N ARG A 200 3.56 3.96 -25.66
CA ARG A 200 4.52 4.90 -26.22
C ARG A 200 4.02 6.32 -25.91
N VAL A 201 4.75 7.07 -25.09
CA VAL A 201 4.52 8.51 -24.97
C VAL A 201 4.87 9.10 -26.32
N VAL A 202 3.87 9.57 -27.04
CA VAL A 202 4.09 10.39 -28.23
C VAL A 202 4.64 11.72 -27.71
N ALA A 203 5.87 12.04 -28.12
CA ALA A 203 6.55 13.28 -27.80
C ALA A 203 5.81 14.48 -28.41
#